data_AF-A0A7S2B707-F1
#
_entry.id   AF-A0A7S2B707-F1
#
_cell.length_a   1.000
_cell.length_b   1.000
_cell.length_c   1.000
_cell.angle_alpha   90.00
_cell.angle_beta   90.00
_cell.angle_gamma   90.00
#
_symmetry.space_group_name_H-M   'P 1'
#
loop_
_entity.id
_entity.type
_entity.pdbx_description
1 polymer ?
#
loop_
_entity_poly.entity_id
_entity_poly.type
_entity_poly.pdbx_seq_one_letter_code
_entity_poly.pdbx_strand_id
1 'polypeptide(L)'
;REGSVTKPSTLHHVEVDTEMDLCSICLDDIVDPIQLPCGHEYCTHCIQALRGFSGVQQCCPLCRATLPPGPDQLFDEAVRRYVKIERQHSKGAFSWGDLDQHCRVISHCQSQSVMNELKRELQTVYDMYNESASQGHAGAQCNLGFLYEVGRGIEQSDQKAIELYEKA
;
A
#
# COMPACT_ATOMS: atom_id res chain seq x y z
N ARG A 1 -70.57 22.63 22.49
CA ARG A 1 -70.94 21.25 22.08
C ARG A 1 -70.29 21.04 20.72
N GLU A 2 -68.97 20.87 20.77
CA GLU A 2 -68.29 19.57 20.62
C GLU A 2 -68.21 19.17 19.15
N GLY A 3 -67.16 19.70 18.50
CA GLY A 3 -66.67 19.19 17.23
C GLY A 3 -65.91 17.89 17.48
N SER A 4 -66.27 16.89 16.68
CA SER A 4 -65.66 15.57 16.63
C SER A 4 -64.19 15.65 16.21
N VAL A 5 -63.29 15.20 17.09
CA VAL A 5 -61.88 14.92 16.73
C VAL A 5 -61.66 13.42 16.91
N THR A 6 -61.52 12.74 15.78
CA THR A 6 -61.07 11.34 15.68
C THR A 6 -59.61 11.23 16.12
N LYS A 7 -59.30 10.30 17.04
CA LYS A 7 -57.96 9.73 17.27
C LYS A 7 -57.88 8.37 16.57
N PRO A 8 -56.72 7.70 16.45
CA PRO A 8 -55.32 8.17 16.45
C PRO A 8 -54.55 7.66 15.21
N SER A 9 -53.35 8.18 14.95
CA SER A 9 -52.31 7.39 14.26
C SER A 9 -50.99 7.70 14.93
N THR A 10 -50.56 6.75 15.74
CA THR A 10 -49.22 6.68 16.33
C THR A 10 -48.21 6.62 15.18
N LEU A 11 -47.62 7.78 14.87
CA LEU A 11 -46.35 7.85 14.17
C LEU A 11 -45.31 7.16 15.05
N HIS A 12 -44.84 6.01 14.59
CA HIS A 12 -43.59 5.42 15.06
C HIS A 12 -42.47 6.39 14.69
N HIS A 13 -42.11 7.30 15.62
CA HIS A 13 -40.78 7.87 15.63
C HIS A 13 -39.83 6.78 16.11
N VAL A 14 -39.27 6.05 15.16
CA VAL A 14 -38.06 5.27 15.37
C VAL A 14 -36.91 6.27 15.24
N GLU A 15 -36.58 6.93 16.35
CA GLU A 15 -35.29 7.60 16.50
C GLU A 15 -34.26 6.48 16.73
N VAL A 16 -33.73 5.96 15.63
CA VAL A 16 -32.44 5.28 15.67
C VAL A 16 -31.44 6.36 15.30
N ASP A 17 -31.00 7.10 16.31
CA ASP A 17 -29.77 7.89 16.26
C ASP A 17 -28.59 6.91 16.18
N THR A 18 -28.44 6.25 15.03
CA THR A 18 -27.11 5.79 14.63
C THR A 18 -26.43 7.02 14.05
N GLU A 19 -25.46 7.57 14.78
CA GLU A 19 -24.44 8.44 14.21
C GLU A 19 -23.92 7.76 12.94
N MET A 20 -24.43 8.19 11.77
CA MET A 20 -23.95 7.71 10.48
C MET A 20 -22.64 8.43 10.23
N ASP A 21 -21.54 7.69 10.27
CA ASP A 21 -20.22 8.20 9.90
C ASP A 21 -20.22 8.49 8.38
N LEU A 22 -20.59 9.72 8.02
CA LEU A 22 -20.55 10.21 6.64
C LEU A 22 -19.12 10.57 6.24
N CYS A 23 -18.75 10.23 5.00
CA CYS A 23 -17.47 10.65 4.44
C CYS A 23 -17.48 12.15 4.14
N SER A 24 -16.56 12.92 4.72
CA SER A 24 -16.48 14.37 4.49
C SER A 24 -16.04 14.80 3.09
N ILE A 25 -15.70 13.86 2.20
CA ILE A 25 -15.33 14.12 0.80
C ILE A 25 -16.56 14.00 -0.12
N CYS A 26 -17.29 12.88 -0.07
CA CYS A 26 -18.48 12.66 -0.91
C CYS A 26 -19.81 13.02 -0.24
N LEU A 27 -19.83 13.19 1.09
CA LEU A 27 -21.03 13.45 1.91
C LEU A 27 -22.03 12.29 1.94
N ASP A 28 -21.60 11.08 1.55
CA ASP A 28 -22.35 9.83 1.64
C ASP A 28 -21.78 8.90 2.71
N ASP A 29 -22.44 7.77 2.97
CA ASP A 29 -21.98 6.72 3.88
C ASP A 29 -20.58 6.21 3.49
N ILE A 30 -19.73 5.95 4.49
CA ILE A 30 -18.39 5.43 4.24
C ILE A 30 -18.47 3.99 3.67
N VAL A 31 -17.95 3.83 2.46
CA VAL A 31 -17.78 2.54 1.77
C VAL A 31 -16.30 2.20 1.69
N ASP A 32 -15.95 0.97 2.07
CA ASP A 32 -14.58 0.47 2.16
C ASP A 32 -13.68 1.45 2.94
N PRO A 33 -13.87 1.55 4.27
CA PRO A 33 -13.23 2.57 5.08
C PRO A 33 -11.71 2.48 5.04
N ILE A 34 -11.07 3.64 4.91
CA ILE A 34 -9.64 3.80 5.18
C ILE A 34 -9.46 4.75 6.35
N GLN A 35 -8.89 4.23 7.44
CA GLN A 35 -8.53 5.02 8.60
C GLN A 35 -7.12 5.61 8.40
N LEU A 36 -7.03 6.93 8.38
CA LEU A 36 -5.76 7.64 8.28
C LEU A 36 -5.01 7.59 9.63
N PRO A 37 -3.67 7.77 9.64
CA PRO A 37 -2.88 7.83 10.88
C PRO A 37 -3.32 8.91 11.87
N CYS A 38 -4.00 9.96 11.38
CA CYS A 38 -4.58 11.01 12.21
C CYS A 38 -5.94 10.63 12.85
N GLY A 39 -6.42 9.41 12.63
CA GLY A 39 -7.66 8.88 13.20
C GLY A 39 -8.93 9.12 12.37
N HIS A 40 -8.86 9.97 11.33
CA HIS A 40 -10.02 10.26 10.47
C HIS A 40 -10.24 9.16 9.43
N GLU A 41 -11.51 8.87 9.15
CA GLU A 41 -11.95 7.82 8.23
C GLU A 41 -12.63 8.40 6.99
N TYR A 42 -12.42 7.74 5.84
CA TYR A 42 -12.96 8.14 4.54
C TYR A 42 -13.23 6.90 3.69
N CYS A 43 -14.01 7.07 2.61
CA CYS A 43 -14.09 6.03 1.58
C CYS A 43 -12.75 5.86 0.87
N THR A 44 -12.35 4.62 0.60
CA THR A 44 -11.11 4.32 -0.15
C THR A 44 -11.06 5.04 -1.49
N HIS A 45 -12.15 5.02 -2.26
CA HIS A 45 -12.24 5.69 -3.56
C HIS A 45 -12.12 7.22 -3.46
N CYS A 46 -12.60 7.82 -2.37
CA CYS A 46 -12.49 9.27 -2.14
C CYS A 46 -11.04 9.68 -1.86
N ILE A 47 -10.31 8.92 -1.05
CA ILE A 47 -8.89 9.17 -0.79
C ILE A 47 -8.04 8.92 -2.04
N GLN A 48 -8.35 7.88 -2.82
CA GLN A 48 -7.70 7.63 -4.12
C GLN A 48 -7.94 8.79 -5.10
N ALA A 49 -9.16 9.32 -5.18
CA ALA A 49 -9.47 10.48 -6.02
C ALA A 49 -8.67 11.72 -5.61
N LEU A 50 -8.51 11.99 -4.30
CA LEU A 50 -7.66 13.08 -3.81
C LEU A 50 -6.20 12.96 -4.28
N ARG A 51 -5.67 11.73 -4.37
CA ARG A 51 -4.31 11.46 -4.86
C ARG A 51 -4.11 11.74 -6.34
N GLY A 52 -5.18 11.71 -7.14
CA GLY A 52 -5.13 11.97 -8.58
C GLY A 52 -4.85 13.44 -8.94
N PHE A 53 -5.00 14.37 -8.01
CA PHE A 53 -4.75 15.80 -8.26
C PHE A 53 -3.25 16.14 -8.09
N SER A 54 -2.54 16.24 -9.20
CA SER A 54 -1.14 16.67 -9.22
C SER A 54 -0.99 18.13 -8.75
N GLY A 55 0.02 18.41 -7.93
CA GLY A 55 0.36 19.76 -7.48
C GLY A 55 -0.40 20.26 -6.25
N VAL A 56 -1.26 19.42 -5.67
CA VAL A 56 -1.92 19.69 -4.38
C VAL A 56 -1.24 18.89 -3.28
N GLN A 57 -1.03 19.49 -2.11
CA GLN A 57 -0.50 18.79 -0.96
C GLN A 57 -1.49 17.70 -0.54
N GLN A 58 -1.02 16.46 -0.52
CA GLN A 58 -1.81 15.29 -0.14
C GLN A 58 -1.97 15.27 1.38
N CYS A 59 -3.02 15.90 1.89
CA CYS A 59 -3.31 16.02 3.31
C CYS A 59 -4.76 15.63 3.64
N CYS A 60 -4.98 15.24 4.89
CA CYS A 60 -6.29 14.95 5.46
C CYS A 60 -7.21 16.18 5.32
N PRO A 61 -8.40 16.06 4.71
CA PRO A 61 -9.36 17.15 4.59
C PRO A 61 -9.75 17.82 5.92
N LEU A 62 -9.82 17.04 7.00
CA LEU A 62 -10.28 17.52 8.31
C LEU A 62 -9.16 18.19 9.14
N CYS A 63 -7.97 17.61 9.19
CA CYS A 63 -6.90 18.09 10.07
C CYS A 63 -5.60 18.53 9.37
N ARG A 64 -5.53 18.41 8.04
CA ARG A 64 -4.36 18.73 7.21
C ARG A 64 -3.09 17.93 7.53
N ALA A 65 -3.18 16.84 8.29
CA ALA A 65 -2.08 15.89 8.44
C ALA A 65 -1.70 15.29 7.07
N THR A 66 -0.41 15.11 6.80
CA THR A 66 0.07 14.51 5.55
C THR A 66 -0.50 13.09 5.38
N LEU A 67 -1.02 12.78 4.20
CA LEU A 67 -1.51 11.44 3.88
C LEU A 67 -0.33 10.46 3.77
N PRO A 68 -0.50 9.19 4.18
CA PRO A 68 0.47 8.15 3.84
C PRO A 68 0.62 8.04 2.31
N PRO A 69 1.76 7.61 1.77
CA PRO A 69 1.96 7.50 0.33
C PRO A 69 0.92 6.56 -0.30
N GLY A 70 0.50 6.89 -1.52
CA GLY A 70 -0.44 6.07 -2.28
C GLY A 70 0.25 4.87 -2.94
N PRO A 71 -0.52 3.96 -3.56
CA PRO A 71 0.03 2.78 -4.22
C PRO A 71 1.05 3.14 -5.32
N ASP A 72 0.74 4.13 -6.16
CA ASP A 72 1.63 4.58 -7.24
C ASP A 72 2.92 5.22 -6.69
N GLN A 73 2.81 6.02 -5.62
CA GLN A 73 3.97 6.68 -5.01
C GLN A 73 4.92 5.65 -4.36
N LEU A 74 4.35 4.66 -3.67
CA LEU A 74 5.10 3.53 -3.10
C LEU A 74 5.81 2.74 -4.20
N PHE A 75 5.10 2.43 -5.29
CA PHE A 75 5.66 1.71 -6.42
C PHE A 75 6.81 2.48 -7.09
N ASP A 76 6.63 3.76 -7.40
CA ASP A 76 7.63 4.59 -8.06
C ASP A 76 8.92 4.73 -7.24
N GLU A 77 8.78 4.96 -5.92
CA GLU A 77 9.94 5.04 -5.03
C GLU A 77 10.62 3.67 -4.86
N ALA A 78 9.86 2.57 -4.84
CA ALA A 78 10.42 1.23 -4.77
C ALA A 78 11.24 0.91 -6.02
N VAL A 79 10.71 1.20 -7.22
CA VAL A 79 11.43 1.03 -8.49
C VAL A 79 12.69 1.89 -8.53
N ARG A 80 12.59 3.17 -8.12
CA ARG A 80 13.74 4.09 -8.07
C ARG A 80 14.86 3.54 -7.19
N ARG A 81 14.53 3.03 -6.01
CA ARG A 81 15.49 2.42 -5.08
C ARG A 81 16.07 1.14 -5.65
N TYR A 82 15.23 0.26 -6.19
CA TYR A 82 15.66 -0.99 -6.78
C TYR A 82 16.65 -0.80 -7.92
N VAL A 83 16.35 0.10 -8.86
CA VAL A 83 17.25 0.43 -9.98
C VAL A 83 18.57 1.03 -9.48
N LYS A 84 18.53 1.82 -8.39
CA LYS A 84 19.75 2.35 -7.77
C LYS A 84 20.63 1.22 -7.22
N ILE A 85 20.04 0.25 -6.52
CA ILE A 85 20.71 -0.95 -6.02
C ILE A 85 21.33 -1.73 -7.20
N GLU A 86 20.56 -1.99 -8.25
CA GLU A 86 21.07 -2.71 -9.42
C GLU A 86 22.25 -1.96 -10.07
N ARG A 87 22.17 -0.64 -10.26
CA ARG A 87 23.28 0.14 -10.82
C ARG A 87 24.54 0.10 -9.96
N GLN A 88 24.39 0.05 -8.65
CA GLN A 88 25.51 0.01 -7.70
C GLN A 88 26.15 -1.39 -7.63
N HIS A 89 25.37 -2.45 -7.83
CA HIS A 89 25.79 -3.83 -7.61
C HIS A 89 25.87 -4.69 -8.89
N SER A 90 25.45 -4.20 -10.07
CA SER A 90 25.52 -4.94 -11.36
C SER A 90 26.77 -4.67 -12.19
N LYS A 91 27.83 -4.07 -11.62
CA LYS A 91 29.14 -4.01 -12.28
C LYS A 91 29.81 -5.40 -12.20
N GLY A 92 29.37 -6.30 -13.08
CA GLY A 92 29.80 -7.69 -13.17
C GLY A 92 28.59 -8.60 -13.31
N ALA A 93 28.71 -9.68 -14.08
CA ALA A 93 27.67 -10.68 -14.27
C ALA A 93 27.33 -11.37 -12.94
N PHE A 94 26.49 -10.72 -12.14
CA PHE A 94 26.06 -11.17 -10.82
C PHE A 94 24.74 -11.94 -11.00
N SER A 95 24.82 -13.27 -10.92
CA SER A 95 23.65 -14.13 -10.86
C SER A 95 23.11 -14.13 -9.43
N TRP A 96 21.93 -13.56 -9.22
CA TRP A 96 21.29 -13.47 -7.91
C TRP A 96 20.77 -14.80 -7.37
N GLY A 97 20.71 -15.84 -8.21
CA GLY A 97 20.38 -17.21 -7.81
C GLY A 97 21.40 -17.83 -6.84
N ASP A 98 22.57 -17.21 -6.68
CA ASP A 98 23.60 -17.65 -5.77
C ASP A 98 23.59 -16.89 -4.43
N LEU A 99 22.59 -16.13 -4.00
CA LEU A 99 22.73 -15.35 -2.75
C LEU A 99 23.09 -16.24 -1.52
N ASP A 100 22.78 -17.53 -1.56
CA ASP A 100 23.21 -18.55 -0.59
C ASP A 100 24.51 -19.31 -0.99
N GLN A 101 24.80 -19.46 -2.29
CA GLN A 101 25.95 -20.24 -2.81
C GLN A 101 27.19 -19.38 -3.16
N HIS A 102 27.00 -18.09 -3.43
CA HIS A 102 28.00 -17.08 -3.78
C HIS A 102 28.84 -16.62 -2.59
N CYS A 103 28.32 -16.82 -1.36
CA CYS A 103 29.06 -16.56 -0.12
C CYS A 103 30.34 -17.41 0.02
N ARG A 104 30.53 -18.47 -0.78
CA ARG A 104 31.79 -19.24 -0.81
C ARG A 104 32.79 -18.80 -1.87
N VAL A 105 32.39 -18.09 -2.93
CA VAL A 105 33.24 -17.92 -4.12
C VAL A 105 33.56 -16.47 -4.50
N ILE A 106 32.91 -15.43 -3.94
CA ILE A 106 33.50 -14.08 -4.01
C ILE A 106 34.63 -13.95 -2.98
N SER A 107 35.78 -14.49 -3.37
CA SER A 107 37.09 -14.10 -2.87
C SER A 107 37.48 -12.75 -3.49
N HIS A 108 36.81 -11.67 -3.09
CA HIS A 108 37.38 -10.30 -3.02
C HIS A 108 36.34 -9.30 -2.44
N CYS A 109 36.25 -9.33 -1.11
CA CYS A 109 36.01 -8.16 -0.27
C CYS A 109 34.76 -7.30 -0.57
N GLN A 110 33.60 -7.71 -0.05
CA GLN A 110 32.68 -6.75 0.57
C GLN A 110 32.41 -7.26 1.99
N SER A 111 32.79 -6.46 2.99
CA SER A 111 32.66 -6.82 4.41
C SER A 111 31.23 -7.25 4.72
N GLN A 112 31.03 -8.14 5.70
CA GLN A 112 29.70 -8.55 6.20
C GLN A 112 28.74 -7.35 6.40
N SER A 113 29.29 -6.17 6.70
CA SER A 113 28.56 -4.89 6.79
C SER A 113 27.85 -4.49 5.50
N VAL A 114 28.51 -4.57 4.34
CA VAL A 114 27.93 -4.17 3.04
C VAL A 114 26.82 -5.14 2.64
N MET A 115 27.00 -6.43 2.88
CA MET A 115 25.96 -7.45 2.66
C MET A 115 24.73 -7.21 3.55
N ASN A 116 24.95 -6.87 4.83
CA ASN A 116 23.87 -6.55 5.75
C ASN A 116 23.14 -5.25 5.38
N GLU A 117 23.81 -4.30 4.72
CA GLU A 117 23.21 -3.06 4.23
C GLU A 117 22.37 -3.31 2.98
N LEU A 118 22.92 -4.03 1.99
CA LEU A 118 22.18 -4.45 0.79
C LEU A 118 20.91 -5.24 1.14
N LYS A 119 20.99 -6.16 2.11
CA LYS A 119 19.82 -6.91 2.59
C LYS A 119 18.74 -5.97 3.17
N ARG A 120 19.14 -4.94 3.92
CA ARG A 120 18.22 -3.93 4.48
C ARG A 120 17.57 -3.06 3.39
N GLU A 121 18.33 -2.68 2.37
CA GLU A 121 17.78 -1.90 1.26
C GLU A 121 16.78 -2.73 0.42
N LEU A 122 17.11 -3.99 0.12
CA LEU A 122 16.19 -4.90 -0.58
C LEU A 122 14.94 -5.21 0.25
N GLN A 123 15.07 -5.36 1.58
CA GLN A 123 13.91 -5.50 2.46
C GLN A 123 13.00 -4.28 2.39
N THR A 124 13.56 -3.07 2.38
CA THR A 124 12.77 -1.85 2.22
C THR A 124 12.03 -1.82 0.89
N VAL A 125 12.67 -2.23 -0.21
CA VAL A 125 12.01 -2.34 -1.53
C VAL A 125 10.87 -3.35 -1.49
N TYR A 126 11.09 -4.50 -0.86
CA TYR A 126 10.05 -5.51 -0.66
C TYR A 126 8.85 -4.93 0.10
N ASP A 127 9.09 -4.26 1.24
CA ASP A 127 8.02 -3.72 2.07
C ASP A 127 7.16 -2.72 1.28
N MET A 128 7.79 -1.88 0.46
CA MET A 128 7.10 -0.91 -0.39
C MET A 128 6.29 -1.57 -1.52
N TYR A 129 6.84 -2.60 -2.19
CA TYR A 129 6.06 -3.35 -3.18
C TYR A 129 4.91 -4.11 -2.53
N ASN A 130 5.12 -4.68 -1.35
CA ASN A 130 4.07 -5.39 -0.61
C ASN A 130 2.93 -4.45 -0.18
N GLU A 131 3.25 -3.25 0.31
CA GLU A 131 2.25 -2.24 0.67
C GLU A 131 1.53 -1.64 -0.54
N SER A 132 2.20 -1.48 -1.68
CA SER A 132 1.58 -1.05 -2.93
C SER A 132 0.69 -2.16 -3.53
N ALA A 133 1.16 -3.41 -3.49
CA ALA A 133 0.42 -4.57 -3.98
C ALA A 133 -0.84 -4.88 -3.17
N SER A 134 -0.80 -4.67 -1.84
CA SER A 134 -1.96 -4.83 -0.96
C SER A 134 -3.05 -3.77 -1.23
N GLN A 135 -2.66 -2.62 -1.76
CA GLN A 135 -3.56 -1.57 -2.26
C GLN A 135 -4.04 -1.83 -3.70
N GLY A 136 -3.72 -2.97 -4.31
CA GLY A 136 -4.21 -3.39 -5.62
C GLY A 136 -3.37 -2.89 -6.82
N HIS A 137 -2.15 -2.40 -6.61
CA HIS A 137 -1.32 -1.92 -7.71
C HIS A 137 -0.72 -3.08 -8.52
N ALA A 138 -1.21 -3.29 -9.75
CA ALA A 138 -0.79 -4.39 -10.64
C ALA A 138 0.73 -4.44 -10.87
N GLY A 139 1.37 -3.29 -11.14
CA GLY A 139 2.83 -3.24 -11.32
C GLY A 139 3.62 -3.67 -10.08
N ALA A 140 3.07 -3.42 -8.88
CA ALA A 140 3.71 -3.79 -7.63
C ALA A 140 3.54 -5.28 -7.35
N GLN A 141 2.38 -5.85 -7.70
CA GLN A 141 2.13 -7.29 -7.66
C GLN A 141 3.09 -8.04 -8.58
N CYS A 142 3.27 -7.60 -9.83
CA CYS A 142 4.26 -8.17 -10.75
C CYS A 142 5.68 -8.08 -10.19
N ASN A 143 6.11 -6.90 -9.72
CA ASN A 143 7.48 -6.75 -9.20
C ASN A 143 7.71 -7.54 -7.91
N LEU A 144 6.71 -7.66 -7.04
CA LEU A 144 6.77 -8.50 -5.86
C LEU A 144 6.86 -9.99 -6.23
N GLY A 145 6.09 -10.41 -7.25
CA GLY A 145 6.16 -11.77 -7.81
C GLY A 145 7.56 -12.07 -8.33
N PHE A 146 8.16 -11.12 -9.06
CA PHE A 146 9.54 -11.23 -9.51
C PHE A 146 10.52 -11.39 -8.35
N LEU A 147 10.41 -10.61 -7.27
CA LEU A 147 11.28 -10.77 -6.10
C LEU A 147 11.21 -12.18 -5.48
N TYR A 148 10.02 -12.78 -5.45
CA TYR A 148 9.82 -14.15 -4.98
C TYR A 148 10.36 -15.20 -5.97
N GLU A 149 10.26 -14.97 -7.27
CA GLU A 149 10.82 -15.86 -8.30
C GLU A 149 12.36 -15.91 -8.23
N VAL A 150 13.00 -14.76 -8.01
CA VAL A 150 14.47 -14.68 -8.01
C VAL A 150 15.12 -14.79 -6.63
N GLY A 151 14.35 -14.74 -5.54
CA GLY A 151 14.87 -14.79 -4.17
C GLY A 151 15.76 -13.59 -3.78
N ARG A 152 15.51 -12.40 -4.35
CA ARG A 152 16.34 -11.22 -4.13
C ARG A 152 15.97 -10.50 -2.84
N GLY A 153 16.77 -10.75 -1.79
CA GLY A 153 16.59 -10.13 -0.48
C GLY A 153 15.47 -10.75 0.36
N ILE A 154 14.70 -11.67 -0.22
CA ILE A 154 13.66 -12.48 0.42
C ILE A 154 13.85 -13.95 0.04
N GLU A 155 13.21 -14.85 0.78
CA GLU A 155 13.21 -16.27 0.43
C GLU A 155 12.47 -16.51 -0.88
N GLN A 156 13.09 -17.27 -1.79
CA GLN A 156 12.50 -17.63 -3.07
C GLN A 156 11.22 -18.46 -2.87
N SER A 157 10.18 -18.18 -3.64
CA SER A 157 8.94 -18.94 -3.62
C SER A 157 8.18 -18.80 -4.93
N ASP A 158 8.35 -19.76 -5.83
CA ASP A 158 7.67 -19.78 -7.13
C ASP A 158 6.14 -19.78 -6.96
N GLN A 159 5.62 -20.45 -5.92
CA GLN A 159 4.19 -20.46 -5.60
C GLN A 159 3.66 -19.05 -5.30
N LYS A 160 4.36 -18.29 -4.46
CA LYS A 160 3.97 -16.89 -4.17
C LYS A 160 4.13 -15.99 -5.39
N ALA A 161 5.14 -16.24 -6.22
CA ALA A 161 5.32 -15.51 -7.46
C ALA A 161 4.13 -15.69 -8.40
N ILE A 162 3.69 -16.94 -8.62
CA ILE A 162 2.51 -17.26 -9.44
C ILE A 162 1.27 -16.58 -8.88
N GLU A 163 1.00 -16.70 -7.58
CA GLU A 163 -0.18 -16.07 -6.95
C GLU A 163 -0.21 -14.54 -7.12
N LEU A 164 0.95 -13.90 -7.17
CA LEU A 164 1.05 -12.45 -7.39
C LEU A 164 0.89 -12.09 -8.86
N TYR A 165 1.47 -12.89 -9.77
CA TYR A 165 1.27 -12.71 -11.21
C TYR A 165 -0.18 -12.94 -11.64
N GLU A 166 -0.89 -13.85 -10.98
CA GLU A 166 -2.32 -14.10 -11.25
C GLU A 166 -3.24 -12.98 -10.73
N LYS A 167 -2.78 -12.20 -9.74
CA LYS A 167 -3.53 -11.08 -9.17
C LYS A 167 -3.37 -9.76 -9.95
N ALA A 168 -2.25 -9.61 -10.66
CA ALA A 168 -1.87 -8.40 -11.40
C ALA A 168 -2.67 -8.22 -12.70
#